data_AF-A0A7W1BWE0-F1
#
_entry.id   AF-A0A7W1BWE0-F1
#
_cell.length_a   1.000
_cell.length_b   1.000
_cell.length_c   1.000
_cell.angle_alpha   90.00
_cell.angle_beta   90.00
_cell.angle_gamma   90.00
#
_symmetry.space_group_name_H-M   'P 1'
#
loop_
_entity.id
_entity.type
_entity.pdbx_description
1 polymer ?
#
loop_
_entity_poly.entity_id
_entity_poly.type
_entity_poly.pdbx_seq_one_letter_code
_entity_poly.pdbx_strand_id
1 'polypeptide(L)'
;MRRTPKFTRQLLLNCALGVLLVVASIVSLRALHTGWAAFSETGNQKSNSAASPHVSQATTNSKQSPASLSQSIDSAIDQSELASARWGVSVISLTSGREIYGRNASQLFIPASNMKIYTTGVALDL
;
A
#
# COMPACT_ATOMS: atom_id res chain seq x y z
N MET A 1 38.05 -44.18 21.04
CA MET A 1 37.03 -43.82 20.04
C MET A 1 36.04 -42.83 20.69
N ARG A 2 36.33 -41.51 20.63
CA ARG A 2 35.52 -40.46 21.28
C ARG A 2 34.38 -40.05 20.34
N ARG A 3 33.14 -40.49 20.62
CA ARG A 3 31.94 -40.00 19.92
C ARG A 3 31.64 -38.59 20.43
N THR A 4 31.89 -37.58 19.59
CA THR A 4 31.49 -36.21 19.89
C THR A 4 29.97 -36.07 19.75
N PRO A 5 29.29 -35.35 20.66
CA PRO A 5 27.84 -35.19 20.59
C PRO A 5 27.48 -34.26 19.44
N LYS A 6 26.92 -34.82 18.36
CA LYS A 6 26.43 -34.07 17.18
C LYS A 6 25.31 -33.08 17.51
N PHE A 7 24.66 -33.26 18.65
CA PHE A 7 23.49 -32.48 19.08
C PHE A 7 23.85 -31.03 19.45
N THR A 8 24.99 -30.82 20.11
CA THR A 8 25.44 -29.49 20.54
C THR A 8 25.85 -28.61 19.35
N ARG A 9 26.39 -29.21 18.28
CA ARG A 9 26.79 -28.48 17.07
C ARG A 9 25.59 -28.00 16.26
N GLN A 10 24.52 -28.79 16.15
CA GLN A 10 23.31 -28.40 15.41
C GLN A 10 22.52 -27.30 16.12
N LEU A 11 22.44 -27.34 17.45
CA LEU A 11 21.79 -26.30 18.23
C LEU A 11 22.55 -24.97 18.17
N LEU A 12 23.88 -25.01 18.22
CA LEU A 12 24.73 -23.83 18.04
C LEU A 12 24.65 -23.27 16.61
N LEU A 13 24.53 -24.12 15.59
CA LEU A 13 24.35 -23.70 14.19
C LEU A 13 23.02 -22.96 13.98
N ASN A 14 21.92 -23.48 14.54
CA ASN A 14 20.59 -22.87 14.40
C ASN A 14 20.49 -21.54 15.14
N CYS A 15 21.10 -21.41 16.31
CA CYS A 15 21.20 -20.13 17.02
C CYS A 15 22.05 -19.11 16.27
N ALA A 16 23.20 -19.52 15.72
CA ALA A 16 24.07 -18.64 14.95
C ALA A 16 23.39 -18.14 13.66
N LEU A 17 22.63 -19.00 12.97
CA LEU A 17 21.87 -18.64 11.78
C LEU A 17 20.72 -17.67 12.11
N GLY A 18 20.02 -17.87 13.24
CA GLY A 18 18.98 -16.96 13.72
C GLY A 18 19.49 -15.57 14.05
N VAL A 19 20.64 -15.45 14.72
CA VAL A 19 21.27 -14.16 15.03
C VAL A 19 21.74 -13.45 13.76
N LEU A 20 22.31 -14.18 12.80
CA LEU A 20 22.73 -13.62 11.49
C LEU A 20 21.55 -13.04 10.69
N LEU A 21 20.41 -13.72 10.69
CA LEU A 21 19.20 -13.23 10.00
C LEU A 21 18.62 -11.96 10.66
N VAL A 22 18.65 -11.87 11.98
CA VAL A 22 18.22 -10.67 12.72
C VAL A 22 19.15 -9.49 12.45
N VAL A 23 20.47 -9.72 12.47
CA VAL A 23 21.46 -8.66 12.17
C VAL A 23 21.37 -8.19 10.72
N ALA A 24 21.19 -9.10 9.76
CA ALA A 24 20.98 -8.74 8.34
C ALA A 24 19.73 -7.88 8.14
N SER A 25 18.64 -8.19 8.86
CA SER A 25 17.40 -7.40 8.81
C SER A 25 17.61 -5.97 9.33
N ILE A 26 18.36 -5.81 10.43
CA ILE A 26 18.64 -4.48 11.01
C ILE A 26 19.55 -3.64 10.09
N VAL A 27 20.49 -4.26 9.36
CA VAL A 27 21.37 -3.57 8.40
C VAL A 27 20.59 -3.07 7.17
N SER A 28 19.62 -3.84 6.67
CA SER A 28 18.75 -3.41 5.55
C SER A 28 17.84 -2.23 5.91
N LEU A 29 17.42 -2.09 7.17
CA LEU A 29 16.59 -0.96 7.62
C LEU A 29 17.36 0.37 7.73
N ARG A 30 18.70 0.36 7.79
CA ARG A 30 19.52 1.59 7.84
C ARG A 30 19.86 2.16 6.46
N ALA A 31 19.83 1.35 5.40
CA ALA A 31 20.09 1.79 4.03
C ALA A 31 18.88 2.52 3.37
N LEU A 32 17.67 2.36 3.92
CA LEU A 32 16.44 2.93 3.38
C LEU A 32 16.04 4.27 4.02
N HIS A 33 16.68 4.72 5.10
CA HIS A 33 16.32 5.98 5.76
C HIS A 33 17.10 7.21 5.25
N THR A 34 18.25 7.04 4.59
CA THR A 34 19.05 8.16 4.04
C THR A 34 18.84 8.40 2.54
N GLY A 35 17.78 7.83 1.95
CA GLY A 35 17.53 7.86 0.50
C GLY A 35 16.31 8.66 0.04
N TRP A 36 15.66 9.43 0.93
CA TRP A 36 14.47 10.23 0.55
C TRP A 36 14.80 11.68 0.12
N ALA A 37 16.05 12.14 0.26
CA ALA A 37 16.38 13.55 0.10
C ALA A 37 16.95 13.96 -1.29
N ALA A 38 16.61 13.27 -2.38
CA ALA A 38 17.17 13.59 -3.71
C ALA A 38 16.14 13.59 -4.86
N PHE A 39 14.92 14.07 -4.60
CA PHE A 39 14.00 14.43 -5.68
C PHE A 39 13.58 15.89 -5.55
N SER A 40 14.38 16.77 -6.14
CA SER A 40 13.99 18.14 -6.45
C SER A 40 14.52 18.51 -7.85
N GLU A 41 13.57 18.76 -8.74
CA GLU A 41 13.59 19.36 -10.08
C GLU A 41 14.90 19.97 -10.60
N THR A 42 15.28 19.62 -11.84
CA THR A 42 15.46 20.63 -12.90
C THR A 42 15.30 19.99 -14.28
N GLY A 43 14.37 20.50 -15.08
CA GLY A 43 14.06 19.99 -16.42
C GLY A 43 15.08 20.39 -17.50
N ASN A 44 15.04 19.68 -18.63
CA ASN A 44 15.02 20.26 -19.97
C ASN A 44 14.69 19.18 -21.02
N GLN A 45 13.42 19.08 -21.42
CA GLN A 45 13.06 18.35 -22.64
C GLN A 45 13.29 19.28 -23.83
N LYS A 46 14.26 18.92 -24.68
CA LYS A 46 14.43 19.51 -26.00
C LYS A 46 14.18 18.45 -27.07
N SER A 47 13.03 18.51 -27.71
CA SER A 47 12.86 18.02 -29.08
C SER A 47 11.78 18.87 -29.78
N ASN A 48 12.24 19.72 -30.70
CA ASN A 48 11.39 20.47 -31.63
C ASN A 48 10.92 19.52 -32.73
N SER A 49 9.64 19.62 -33.11
CA SER A 49 9.16 19.27 -34.45
C SER A 49 8.03 20.22 -34.87
N ALA A 50 8.10 20.61 -36.13
CA ALA A 50 7.52 21.82 -36.72
C ALA A 50 6.02 21.75 -37.05
N ALA A 51 5.47 22.94 -37.31
CA ALA A 51 4.07 23.33 -37.47
C ALA A 51 3.36 22.90 -38.77
N SER A 52 2.03 22.80 -38.72
CA SER A 52 1.12 23.69 -39.47
C SER A 52 -0.36 23.51 -39.07
N PRO A 53 -1.22 24.51 -39.35
CA PRO A 53 -2.32 24.95 -38.48
C PRO A 53 -3.66 24.34 -38.86
N HIS A 54 -4.62 24.26 -37.93
CA HIS A 54 -6.01 24.71 -38.16
C HIS A 54 -6.93 24.58 -36.92
N VAL A 55 -7.75 25.63 -36.77
CA VAL A 55 -8.96 25.81 -35.96
C VAL A 55 -8.79 26.10 -34.46
N SER A 56 -8.98 27.39 -34.14
CA SER A 56 -9.35 27.92 -32.83
C SER A 56 -10.51 27.12 -32.21
N GLN A 57 -10.18 26.18 -31.34
CA GLN A 57 -11.12 25.70 -30.34
C GLN A 57 -11.07 26.69 -29.19
N ALA A 58 -12.17 27.42 -29.00
CA ALA A 58 -12.42 28.15 -27.77
C ALA A 58 -12.34 27.14 -26.62
N THR A 59 -11.21 27.13 -25.91
CA THR A 59 -11.02 26.42 -24.66
C THR A 59 -11.93 27.09 -23.64
N THR A 60 -13.18 26.62 -23.56
CA THR A 60 -13.90 26.70 -22.30
C THR A 60 -13.10 25.86 -21.33
N ASN A 61 -12.19 26.50 -20.60
CA ASN A 61 -11.56 25.96 -19.41
C ASN A 61 -12.68 25.69 -18.40
N SER A 62 -13.42 24.61 -18.61
CA SER A 62 -14.31 24.05 -17.62
C SER A 62 -13.39 23.60 -16.50
N LYS A 63 -13.29 24.45 -15.48
CA LYS A 63 -12.64 24.16 -14.22
C LYS A 63 -13.26 22.85 -13.73
N GLN A 64 -12.62 21.71 -14.03
CA GLN A 64 -13.12 20.40 -13.63
C GLN A 64 -13.21 20.45 -12.11
N SER A 65 -14.44 20.40 -11.61
CA SER A 65 -14.64 20.29 -10.17
C SER A 65 -13.95 19.00 -9.75
N PRO A 66 -13.19 19.00 -8.64
CA PRO A 66 -12.52 17.80 -8.18
C PRO A 66 -13.57 16.70 -8.02
N ALA A 67 -13.25 15.50 -8.52
CA ALA A 67 -14.14 14.35 -8.40
C ALA A 67 -14.47 14.11 -6.92
N SER A 68 -15.71 13.70 -6.65
CA SER A 68 -16.08 13.32 -5.28
C SER A 68 -15.25 12.11 -4.81
N LEU A 69 -15.11 11.93 -3.49
CA LEU A 69 -14.43 10.77 -2.93
C LEU A 69 -15.01 9.46 -3.46
N SER A 70 -16.34 9.35 -3.49
CA SER A 70 -17.06 8.17 -3.99
C SER A 70 -16.68 7.85 -5.43
N GLN A 71 -16.72 8.87 -6.31
CA GLN A 71 -16.36 8.71 -7.72
C GLN A 71 -14.89 8.32 -7.91
N SER A 72 -14.01 8.83 -7.05
CA SER A 72 -12.58 8.48 -7.08
C SER A 72 -12.34 7.02 -6.68
N ILE A 73 -13.03 6.53 -5.64
CA ILE A 73 -12.94 5.12 -5.21
C ILE A 73 -13.53 4.20 -6.27
N ASP A 74 -14.71 4.52 -6.80
CA ASP A 74 -15.35 3.72 -7.85
C ASP A 74 -14.46 3.62 -9.09
N SER A 75 -13.92 4.74 -9.56
CA SER A 75 -13.01 4.75 -10.71
C SER A 75 -11.75 3.94 -10.45
N ALA A 76 -11.18 4.02 -9.24
CA ALA A 76 -9.98 3.25 -8.89
C ALA A 76 -10.23 1.74 -8.88
N ILE A 77 -11.40 1.28 -8.43
CA ILE A 77 -11.76 -0.14 -8.41
C ILE A 77 -12.12 -0.61 -9.83
N ASP A 78 -13.00 0.11 -10.50
CA ASP A 78 -13.62 -0.32 -11.75
C ASP A 78 -12.65 -0.26 -12.95
N GLN A 79 -11.61 0.56 -12.87
CA GLN A 79 -10.54 0.63 -13.87
C GLN A 79 -9.33 -0.26 -13.54
N SER A 80 -9.33 -0.93 -12.38
CA SER A 80 -8.24 -1.85 -12.00
C SER A 80 -8.33 -3.19 -12.74
N GLU A 81 -7.22 -3.92 -12.81
CA GLU A 81 -7.19 -5.30 -13.32
C GLU A 81 -8.06 -6.27 -12.48
N LEU A 82 -8.44 -5.84 -11.27
CA LEU A 82 -9.24 -6.59 -10.32
C LEU A 82 -10.70 -6.12 -10.28
N ALA A 83 -11.16 -5.39 -11.30
CA ALA A 83 -12.54 -4.90 -11.38
C ALA A 83 -13.59 -6.03 -11.28
N SER A 84 -13.25 -7.24 -11.72
CA SER A 84 -14.12 -8.43 -11.63
C SER A 84 -14.13 -9.11 -10.26
N ALA A 85 -13.20 -8.75 -9.36
CA ALA A 85 -13.18 -9.29 -8.01
C ALA A 85 -14.36 -8.72 -7.18
N ARG A 86 -14.74 -9.42 -6.11
CA ARG A 86 -15.70 -8.87 -5.15
C ARG A 86 -14.98 -7.92 -4.21
N TRP A 87 -15.36 -6.65 -4.26
CA TRP A 87 -14.85 -5.59 -3.38
C TRP A 87 -15.89 -5.24 -2.32
N GLY A 88 -15.46 -5.20 -1.06
CA GLY A 88 -16.23 -4.66 0.06
C GLY A 88 -15.51 -3.43 0.61
N VAL A 89 -16.17 -2.27 0.61
CA VAL A 89 -15.60 -1.01 1.09
C VAL A 89 -16.67 -0.27 1.91
N SER A 90 -16.28 0.19 3.10
CA SER A 90 -17.11 1.02 3.98
C SER A 90 -16.23 2.13 4.54
N VAL A 91 -16.62 3.38 4.32
CA VAL A 91 -15.91 4.57 4.82
C VAL A 91 -16.86 5.34 5.72
N ILE A 92 -16.45 5.54 6.98
CA ILE A 92 -17.27 6.16 8.02
C ILE A 92 -16.57 7.40 8.54
N SER A 93 -17.34 8.48 8.73
CA SER A 93 -16.89 9.67 9.44
C SER A 93 -16.68 9.35 10.92
N LEU A 94 -15.45 9.49 11.42
CA LEU A 94 -15.18 9.28 12.85
C LEU A 94 -15.83 10.35 13.74
N THR A 95 -16.07 11.56 13.21
CA THR A 95 -16.70 12.66 13.96
C THR A 95 -18.21 12.47 14.09
N SER A 96 -18.89 12.06 13.02
CA SER A 96 -20.36 11.98 12.98
C SER A 96 -20.92 10.56 13.05
N GLY A 97 -20.07 9.54 12.90
CA GLY A 97 -20.50 8.13 12.78
C GLY A 97 -21.22 7.80 11.47
N ARG A 98 -21.43 8.78 10.57
CA ARG A 98 -22.14 8.60 9.31
C ARG A 98 -21.27 7.87 8.28
N GLU A 99 -21.84 6.89 7.59
CA GLU A 99 -21.25 6.29 6.40
C GLU A 99 -21.17 7.34 5.27
N ILE A 100 -19.94 7.58 4.78
CA ILE A 100 -19.64 8.52 3.69
C ILE A 100 -19.65 7.78 2.34
N TYR A 101 -19.30 6.49 2.34
CA TYR A 101 -19.28 5.65 1.15
C TYR A 101 -19.42 4.18 1.54
N GLY A 102 -20.21 3.43 0.77
CA GLY A 102 -20.39 1.99 0.93
C GLY A 102 -20.49 1.31 -0.44
N ARG A 103 -19.61 0.31 -0.68
CA ARG A 103 -19.69 -0.63 -1.80
C ARG A 103 -19.71 -2.04 -1.23
N ASN A 104 -20.83 -2.74 -1.39
CA ASN A 104 -21.04 -4.08 -0.82
C ASN A 104 -20.73 -4.16 0.69
N ALA A 105 -20.92 -3.06 1.43
CA ALA A 105 -20.49 -2.92 2.83
C ALA A 105 -21.14 -3.95 3.78
N SER A 106 -22.33 -4.44 3.43
CA SER A 106 -23.09 -5.44 4.20
C SER A 106 -22.82 -6.89 3.80
N GLN A 107 -21.96 -7.15 2.81
CA GLN A 107 -21.65 -8.51 2.37
C GLN A 107 -20.53 -9.14 3.20
N LEU A 108 -20.54 -10.48 3.29
CA LEU A 108 -19.48 -11.23 3.94
C LEU A 108 -18.30 -11.50 3.00
N PHE A 109 -17.10 -11.39 3.57
CA PHE A 109 -15.80 -11.61 2.94
C PHE A 109 -14.90 -12.44 3.86
N ILE A 110 -13.86 -13.07 3.29
CA ILE A 110 -12.81 -13.76 4.06
C ILE A 110 -11.83 -12.69 4.56
N PRO A 111 -11.72 -12.40 5.87
CA PRO A 111 -10.97 -11.25 6.37
C PRO A 111 -9.45 -11.46 6.41
N ALA A 112 -8.98 -12.70 6.28
CA ALA A 112 -7.57 -13.07 6.46
C ALA A 112 -6.97 -12.45 7.74
N SER A 113 -5.83 -11.77 7.65
CA SER A 113 -5.20 -11.14 8.83
C SER A 113 -5.98 -9.98 9.42
N ASN A 114 -7.00 -9.42 8.75
CA ASN A 114 -7.86 -8.39 9.35
C ASN A 114 -8.68 -8.94 10.53
N MET A 115 -8.83 -10.26 10.64
CA MET A 115 -9.36 -10.94 11.83
C MET A 115 -8.64 -10.51 13.11
N LYS A 116 -7.35 -10.16 13.03
CA LYS A 116 -6.57 -9.70 14.19
C LYS A 116 -7.20 -8.51 14.88
N ILE A 117 -7.81 -7.58 14.15
CA ILE A 117 -8.46 -6.38 14.72
C ILE A 117 -9.54 -6.78 15.73
N TYR A 118 -10.36 -7.79 15.40
CA TYR A 118 -11.39 -8.30 16.29
C TYR A 118 -10.77 -8.97 17.53
N THR A 119 -9.80 -9.87 17.33
CA THR A 119 -9.14 -10.56 18.46
C THR A 119 -8.45 -9.57 19.41
N THR A 120 -7.74 -8.56 18.88
CA THR A 120 -7.08 -7.55 19.71
C THR A 120 -8.08 -6.62 20.38
N GLY A 121 -9.19 -6.29 19.71
CA GLY A 121 -10.26 -5.48 20.30
C GLY A 121 -10.84 -6.16 21.54
N VAL A 122 -11.18 -7.44 21.42
CA VAL A 122 -11.67 -8.24 22.57
C VAL A 122 -10.58 -8.39 23.64
N ALA A 123 -9.34 -8.67 23.26
CA ALA A 123 -8.26 -8.85 24.22
C ALA A 123 -7.91 -7.58 25.03
N LEU A 124 -8.24 -6.38 24.53
CA LEU A 124 -8.07 -5.11 25.23
C LEU A 124 -9.31 -4.70 26.05
N ASP A 125 -10.47 -5.31 25.76
CA ASP A 125 -11.74 -5.06 26.47
C ASP A 125 -11.87 -5.93 27.74
N LEU A 126 -11.29 -7.14 27.71
CA LEU A 126 -11.21 -8.07 28.85
C LEU A 126 -10.17 -7.62 29.91
#